data_AF-A0A953ZY84-F1
#
_entry.id   AF-A0A953ZY84-F1
#
_cell.length_a   1.000
_cell.length_b   1.000
_cell.length_c   1.000
_cell.angle_alpha   90.00
_cell.angle_beta   90.00
_cell.angle_gamma   90.00
#
_symmetry.space_group_name_H-M   'P 1'
#
loop_
_entity.id
_entity.type
_entity.pdbx_description
1 polymer ?
#
loop_
_entity_poly.entity_id
_entity_poly.type
_entity_poly.pdbx_seq_one_letter_code
_entity_poly.pdbx_strand_id
1 'polypeptide(L)'
;LPFAYLSFATTLQIGVRYVLPQLALLCLLAARPVAALWSGGRTARAVLAMLTVWVAATAGLQWPHNLGAMNALAGARPYRLFGDSTVSWQLVPGDDPALRTLLSRHAGAQRLYPRAGPRLGVVVLHARDAWPGDAAEFGPLHHWLDPFVPCDHEGSFFCFDVTAELYREALRRSTPNRARWQRDFAVALLGAGAIDAAAAEIDELESPDPLLAAQLARLRAKPRDPRAVLAGWSQLGRADRVLADSDATAGERAHAHFVRGDYVACREVLEPLQRTRRLQQTEALELMVAQVRSLAVRDAIATVRAYSPPADSPAFPAHAQRLAQLEALWADLRTLGRQCGLALPE
;
A
#
# COMPACT_ATOMS: atom_id res chain seq x y z
N LEU A 1 -0.76 -11.68 -37.55
CA LEU A 1 -1.79 -12.63 -37.06
C LEU A 1 -2.34 -12.10 -35.74
N PRO A 2 -3.63 -11.74 -35.63
CA PRO A 2 -4.23 -11.47 -34.33
C PRO A 2 -4.50 -12.82 -33.65
N PHE A 3 -3.99 -13.00 -32.44
CA PHE A 3 -4.22 -14.20 -31.64
C PHE A 3 -5.07 -13.83 -30.43
N ALA A 4 -6.19 -14.54 -30.25
CA ALA A 4 -6.98 -14.52 -29.04
C ALA A 4 -6.59 -15.73 -28.18
N TYR A 5 -6.19 -15.49 -26.93
CA TYR A 5 -5.93 -16.54 -25.94
C TYR A 5 -7.05 -16.48 -24.88
N LEU A 6 -7.85 -17.54 -24.82
CA LEU A 6 -8.89 -17.72 -23.81
C LEU A 6 -8.32 -18.57 -22.68
N SER A 7 -8.43 -18.09 -21.45
CA SER A 7 -7.87 -18.77 -20.29
C SER A 7 -8.92 -18.91 -19.18
N PHE A 8 -9.13 -20.15 -18.73
CA PHE A 8 -10.28 -20.51 -17.87
C PHE A 8 -9.93 -20.88 -16.41
N ALA A 9 -8.65 -20.82 -15.98
CA ALA A 9 -8.22 -21.17 -14.61
C ALA A 9 -7.60 -19.97 -13.87
N THR A 10 -8.33 -19.38 -12.93
CA THR A 10 -7.99 -18.14 -12.19
C THR A 10 -6.85 -18.28 -11.16
N THR A 11 -6.33 -19.48 -10.92
CA THR A 11 -5.35 -19.76 -9.86
C THR A 11 -3.90 -19.85 -10.32
N LEU A 12 -3.62 -19.78 -11.63
CA LEU A 12 -2.26 -19.76 -12.16
C LEU A 12 -1.72 -18.32 -12.25
N GLN A 13 -0.49 -18.11 -11.74
CA GLN A 13 0.22 -16.83 -11.64
C GLN A 13 0.11 -16.01 -12.93
N ILE A 14 -0.32 -14.74 -12.86
CA ILE A 14 -0.45 -13.84 -14.03
C ILE A 14 0.84 -13.78 -14.85
N GLY A 15 2.00 -13.72 -14.19
CA GLY A 15 3.31 -13.78 -14.87
C GLY A 15 3.51 -15.07 -15.67
N VAL A 16 3.18 -16.24 -15.11
CA VAL A 16 3.32 -17.51 -15.84
C VAL A 16 2.25 -17.67 -16.92
N ARG A 17 1.03 -17.19 -16.67
CA ARG A 17 -0.14 -17.36 -17.53
C ARG A 17 -0.12 -16.47 -18.78
N TYR A 18 0.42 -15.26 -18.65
CA TYR A 18 0.45 -14.27 -19.73
C TYR A 18 1.86 -13.97 -20.22
N VAL A 19 2.86 -13.90 -19.34
CA VAL A 19 4.22 -13.47 -19.72
C VAL A 19 5.05 -14.64 -20.23
N LEU A 20 4.92 -15.86 -19.68
CA LEU A 20 5.71 -17.01 -20.14
C LEU A 20 5.48 -17.36 -21.63
N PRO A 21 4.22 -17.43 -22.13
CA PRO A 21 3.98 -17.65 -23.55
C PRO A 21 4.51 -16.50 -24.42
N GLN A 22 4.40 -15.26 -23.93
CA GLN A 22 4.95 -14.08 -24.62
C GLN A 22 6.47 -14.11 -24.66
N LEU A 23 7.14 -14.55 -23.59
CA LEU A 23 8.60 -14.69 -23.53
C LEU A 23 9.11 -15.71 -24.54
N ALA A 24 8.45 -16.87 -24.67
CA ALA A 24 8.81 -17.84 -25.71
C ALA A 24 8.70 -17.24 -27.13
N LEU A 25 7.64 -16.47 -27.39
CA LEU A 25 7.47 -15.76 -28.66
C LEU A 25 8.51 -14.65 -28.86
N LEU A 26 8.81 -13.87 -27.82
CA LEU A 26 9.84 -12.84 -27.87
C LEU A 26 11.23 -13.44 -28.11
N CYS A 27 11.54 -14.60 -27.52
CA CYS A 27 12.76 -15.35 -27.79
C CYS A 27 12.83 -15.80 -29.25
N LEU A 28 11.73 -16.28 -29.83
CA LEU A 28 11.65 -16.64 -31.25
C LEU A 28 11.83 -15.42 -32.16
N LEU A 29 11.20 -14.30 -31.83
CA LEU A 29 11.37 -13.04 -32.57
C LEU A 29 12.80 -12.50 -32.46
N ALA A 30 13.42 -12.62 -31.28
CA ALA A 30 14.81 -12.23 -31.03
C ALA A 30 15.83 -13.14 -31.72
N ALA A 31 15.46 -14.39 -32.04
CA ALA A 31 16.37 -15.33 -32.71
C ALA A 31 16.82 -14.82 -34.10
N ARG A 32 15.95 -14.14 -34.83
CA ARG A 32 16.27 -13.60 -36.17
C ARG A 32 17.36 -12.52 -36.16
N PRO A 33 17.26 -11.42 -35.38
CA PRO A 33 18.33 -10.42 -35.30
C PRO A 33 19.60 -11.00 -34.65
N VAL A 34 19.49 -11.91 -33.68
CA VAL A 34 20.67 -12.60 -33.12
C VAL A 34 21.38 -13.42 -34.19
N ALA A 35 20.66 -14.18 -35.00
CA ALA A 35 21.24 -14.95 -36.10
C ALA A 35 21.89 -14.05 -37.15
N ALA A 36 21.28 -12.90 -37.47
CA ALA A 36 21.83 -11.90 -38.39
C ALA A 36 23.12 -11.25 -37.84
N LEU A 37 23.17 -10.92 -36.55
CA LEU A 37 24.38 -10.40 -35.91
C LEU A 37 25.49 -11.44 -35.86
N TRP A 38 25.13 -12.71 -35.64
CA TRP A 38 26.09 -13.82 -35.59
C TRP A 38 26.70 -14.15 -36.96
N SER A 39 25.88 -14.13 -38.02
CA SER A 39 26.33 -14.36 -39.40
C SER A 39 27.08 -13.17 -40.01
N GLY A 40 27.00 -11.99 -39.38
CA GLY A 40 27.74 -10.80 -39.78
C GLY A 40 29.25 -10.87 -39.54
N GLY A 41 29.93 -9.75 -39.82
CA GLY A 41 31.38 -9.61 -39.61
C GLY A 41 31.78 -9.55 -38.13
N ARG A 42 33.09 -9.43 -37.86
CA ARG A 42 33.65 -9.38 -36.49
C ARG A 42 32.98 -8.34 -35.60
N THR A 43 32.67 -7.16 -36.15
CA THR A 43 31.99 -6.08 -35.43
C THR A 43 30.60 -6.47 -34.96
N ALA A 44 29.80 -7.13 -35.81
CA ALA A 44 28.45 -7.56 -35.46
C ALA A 44 28.45 -8.61 -34.35
N ARG A 45 29.41 -9.55 -34.39
CA ARG A 45 29.62 -10.53 -33.32
C ARG A 45 30.07 -9.90 -32.02
N ALA A 46 30.93 -8.88 -32.07
CA ALA A 46 31.35 -8.13 -30.89
C ALA A 46 30.16 -7.40 -30.23
N VAL A 47 29.28 -6.79 -31.03
CA VAL A 47 28.03 -6.17 -30.54
C VAL A 47 27.14 -7.21 -29.86
N LEU A 48 26.93 -8.36 -30.51
CA LEU A 48 26.13 -9.44 -29.91
C LEU A 48 26.73 -9.92 -28.59
N ALA A 49 28.04 -10.17 -28.54
CA ALA A 49 28.72 -10.57 -27.31
C ALA A 49 28.55 -9.52 -26.19
N MET A 50 28.69 -8.23 -26.51
CA MET A 50 28.46 -7.14 -25.57
C MET A 50 27.02 -7.12 -25.04
N LEU A 51 26.01 -7.29 -25.90
CA LEU A 51 24.61 -7.37 -25.50
C LEU A 51 24.34 -8.60 -24.61
N THR A 52 24.93 -9.75 -24.93
CA THR A 52 24.81 -10.97 -24.11
C THR A 52 25.42 -10.77 -22.73
N VAL A 53 26.63 -10.19 -22.66
CA VAL A 53 27.28 -9.85 -21.38
C VAL A 53 26.44 -8.85 -20.60
N TRP A 54 25.88 -7.82 -21.25
CA TRP A 54 25.00 -6.87 -20.59
C TRP A 54 23.75 -7.52 -19.99
N VAL A 55 23.07 -8.39 -20.74
CA VAL A 55 21.90 -9.14 -20.23
C VAL A 55 22.29 -10.05 -19.07
N ALA A 56 23.38 -10.81 -19.20
CA ALA A 56 23.86 -11.71 -18.15
C ALA A 56 24.28 -10.95 -16.88
N ALA A 57 24.99 -9.83 -17.02
CA ALA A 57 25.39 -8.98 -15.91
C ALA A 57 24.17 -8.36 -15.23
N THR A 58 23.19 -7.88 -15.99
CA THR A 58 21.95 -7.32 -15.44
C THR A 58 21.17 -8.39 -14.67
N ALA A 59 21.02 -9.59 -15.23
CA ALA A 59 20.38 -10.71 -14.54
C ALA A 59 21.14 -11.16 -13.29
N GLY A 60 22.47 -11.22 -13.35
CA GLY A 60 23.32 -11.59 -12.22
C GLY A 60 23.27 -10.58 -11.07
N LEU A 61 23.26 -9.28 -11.38
CA LEU A 61 23.09 -8.20 -10.39
C LEU A 61 21.70 -8.20 -9.74
N GLN A 62 20.72 -8.82 -10.38
CA GLN A 62 19.33 -8.86 -9.92
C GLN A 62 18.95 -10.18 -9.22
N TRP A 63 19.80 -11.21 -9.30
CA TRP A 63 19.59 -12.48 -8.62
C TRP A 63 19.66 -12.31 -7.09
N PRO A 64 18.77 -12.93 -6.30
CA PRO A 64 17.69 -13.86 -6.67
C PRO A 64 16.32 -13.21 -6.97
N HIS A 65 16.23 -11.87 -6.98
CA HIS A 65 14.96 -11.12 -7.00
C HIS A 65 14.45 -10.81 -8.42
N ASN A 66 14.56 -11.77 -9.35
CA ASN A 66 14.31 -11.59 -10.79
C ASN A 66 12.90 -11.11 -11.19
N LEU A 67 11.89 -11.25 -10.32
CA LEU A 67 10.52 -10.82 -10.64
C LEU A 67 10.23 -9.36 -10.23
N GLY A 68 11.09 -8.74 -9.41
CA GLY A 68 11.10 -7.29 -9.18
C GLY A 68 12.04 -6.54 -10.12
N ALA A 69 12.82 -7.27 -10.91
CA ALA A 69 13.76 -6.72 -11.86
C ALA A 69 13.05 -6.15 -13.09
N MET A 70 13.20 -4.84 -13.28
CA MET A 70 12.82 -4.19 -14.51
C MET A 70 14.01 -4.12 -15.45
N ASN A 71 13.70 -4.02 -16.75
CA ASN A 71 14.68 -3.72 -17.79
C ASN A 71 15.61 -2.59 -17.32
N ALA A 72 16.92 -2.67 -17.57
CA ALA A 72 17.87 -1.58 -17.33
C ALA A 72 17.41 -0.24 -17.96
N LEU A 73 16.60 -0.31 -19.03
CA LEU A 73 15.96 0.84 -19.70
C LEU A 73 14.80 1.48 -18.90
N ALA A 74 14.26 0.83 -17.88
CA ALA A 74 13.22 1.39 -17.00
C ALA A 74 13.76 2.50 -16.08
N GLY A 75 15.08 2.67 -16.03
CA GLY A 75 15.75 3.74 -15.29
C GLY A 75 15.68 3.56 -13.77
N ALA A 76 15.94 4.66 -13.04
CA ALA A 76 16.08 4.66 -11.58
C ALA A 76 14.76 4.56 -10.80
N ARG A 77 13.61 4.55 -11.47
CA ARG A 77 12.27 4.57 -10.82
C ARG A 77 11.34 3.46 -11.33
N PRO A 78 11.81 2.21 -11.35
CA PRO A 78 11.08 1.08 -11.93
C PRO A 78 9.66 0.93 -11.35
N TYR A 79 9.50 1.09 -10.04
CA TYR A 79 8.23 0.98 -9.33
C TYR A 79 7.08 1.84 -9.91
N ARG A 80 7.38 2.92 -10.65
CA ARG A 80 6.38 3.77 -11.32
C ARG A 80 5.80 3.20 -12.60
N LEU A 81 6.44 2.20 -13.18
CA LEU A 81 6.01 1.61 -14.44
C LEU A 81 5.23 0.30 -14.23
N PHE A 82 5.48 -0.43 -13.13
CA PHE A 82 4.85 -1.74 -12.90
C PHE A 82 4.55 -2.02 -11.41
N GLY A 83 3.84 -1.12 -10.72
CA GLY A 83 3.49 -1.29 -9.29
C GLY A 83 2.65 -2.52 -8.96
N ASP A 84 1.95 -3.10 -9.95
CA ASP A 84 1.15 -4.32 -9.81
C ASP A 84 1.93 -5.61 -10.18
N SER A 85 3.09 -5.49 -10.85
CA SER A 85 3.89 -6.65 -11.29
C SER A 85 5.10 -6.94 -10.42
N THR A 86 5.38 -6.14 -9.38
CA THR A 86 6.45 -6.43 -8.41
C THR A 86 6.00 -7.55 -7.47
N VAL A 87 6.29 -8.78 -7.89
CA VAL A 87 5.90 -10.09 -7.35
C VAL A 87 6.36 -10.31 -5.89
N SER A 88 5.76 -9.59 -4.96
CA SER A 88 5.41 -10.14 -3.65
C SER A 88 3.89 -10.38 -3.71
N TRP A 89 3.48 -11.55 -4.19
CA TRP A 89 2.07 -11.96 -4.13
C TRP A 89 1.69 -12.41 -2.72
N GLN A 90 2.53 -12.10 -1.72
CA GLN A 90 2.25 -12.39 -0.32
C GLN A 90 1.09 -11.48 0.11
N LEU A 91 -0.05 -12.10 0.38
CA LEU A 91 -1.29 -11.44 0.80
C LEU A 91 -1.16 -10.70 2.14
N VAL A 92 -0.07 -10.92 2.88
CA VAL A 92 0.17 -10.35 4.21
C VAL A 92 1.49 -9.60 4.21
N PRO A 93 1.52 -8.32 3.77
CA PRO A 93 2.75 -7.54 3.76
C PRO A 93 3.29 -7.25 5.19
N GLY A 94 2.59 -7.67 6.24
CA GLY A 94 2.97 -7.57 7.66
C GLY A 94 4.32 -8.21 8.02
N ASP A 95 4.61 -9.40 7.50
CA ASP A 95 5.76 -10.24 7.89
C ASP A 95 6.67 -10.61 6.72
N ASP A 96 6.78 -9.70 5.74
CA ASP A 96 7.62 -9.93 4.58
C ASP A 96 9.12 -9.93 4.99
N PRO A 97 9.92 -10.97 4.65
CA PRO A 97 11.36 -11.00 4.89
C PRO A 97 12.11 -9.79 4.31
N ALA A 98 11.65 -9.26 3.18
CA ALA A 98 12.21 -8.08 2.54
C ALA A 98 11.99 -6.84 3.41
N LEU A 99 10.78 -6.66 3.93
CA LEU A 99 10.48 -5.58 4.87
C LEU A 99 11.36 -5.69 6.13
N ARG A 100 11.48 -6.88 6.73
CA ARG A 100 12.32 -7.08 7.92
C ARG A 100 13.80 -6.75 7.67
N THR A 101 14.32 -7.16 6.51
CA THR A 101 15.69 -6.86 6.09
C THR A 101 15.90 -5.36 5.86
N LEU A 102 14.92 -4.67 5.28
CA LEU A 102 15.02 -3.23 5.07
C LEU A 102 14.91 -2.46 6.40
N LEU A 103 14.00 -2.86 7.30
CA LEU A 103 13.85 -2.25 8.63
C LEU A 103 15.07 -2.52 9.53
N SER A 104 15.79 -3.62 9.36
CA SER A 104 17.03 -3.88 10.11
C SER A 104 18.19 -3.01 9.62
N ARG A 105 18.23 -2.68 8.32
CA ARG A 105 19.21 -1.73 7.74
C ARG A 105 18.92 -0.28 8.11
N HIS A 106 17.65 0.08 8.29
CA HIS A 106 17.19 1.45 8.59
C HIS A 106 16.48 1.53 9.93
N ALA A 107 17.26 1.52 11.02
CA ALA A 107 16.71 1.63 12.37
C ALA A 107 15.89 2.92 12.52
N GLY A 108 14.62 2.78 12.95
CA GLY A 108 13.69 3.90 13.09
C GLY A 108 12.91 4.25 11.82
N ALA A 109 13.10 3.51 10.72
CA ALA A 109 12.26 3.67 9.54
C ALA A 109 10.79 3.37 9.84
N GLN A 110 9.91 4.23 9.36
CA GLN A 110 8.48 4.07 9.51
C GLN A 110 7.88 3.37 8.30
N ARG A 111 7.23 2.24 8.53
CA ARG A 111 6.44 1.61 7.49
C ARG A 111 5.22 2.47 7.15
N LEU A 112 5.06 2.75 5.87
CA LEU A 112 3.87 3.34 5.28
C LEU A 112 2.90 2.24 4.87
N TYR A 113 1.64 2.65 4.82
CA TYR A 113 0.50 1.81 4.48
C TYR A 113 -0.33 2.55 3.41
N PRO A 114 -1.30 1.87 2.77
CA PRO A 114 -2.21 2.54 1.86
C PRO A 114 -2.79 3.81 2.51
N ARG A 115 -2.81 4.92 1.76
CA ARG A 115 -3.34 6.23 2.21
C ARG A 115 -2.56 6.91 3.35
N ALA A 116 -1.39 6.40 3.71
CA ALA A 116 -0.51 7.07 4.67
C ALA A 116 -0.11 8.46 4.15
N GLY A 117 -0.38 9.49 4.95
CA GLY A 117 -0.10 10.88 4.60
C GLY A 117 1.39 11.26 4.64
N PRO A 118 1.73 12.46 4.16
CA PRO A 118 3.10 13.01 4.15
C PRO A 118 3.76 13.06 5.54
N ARG A 119 5.07 12.76 5.58
CA ARG A 119 5.89 12.81 6.81
C ARG A 119 7.38 12.95 6.51
N LEU A 120 8.11 13.46 7.50
CA LEU A 120 9.57 13.53 7.49
C LEU A 120 10.19 12.28 8.13
N GLY A 121 11.45 12.03 7.81
CA GLY A 121 12.25 10.91 8.30
C GLY A 121 12.33 9.76 7.31
N VAL A 122 12.94 8.67 7.76
CA VAL A 122 13.09 7.45 6.95
C VAL A 122 11.75 6.72 6.91
N VAL A 123 11.25 6.43 5.71
CA VAL A 123 9.99 5.73 5.48
C VAL A 123 10.18 4.56 4.54
N VAL A 124 9.43 3.48 4.77
CA VAL A 124 9.43 2.28 3.93
C VAL A 124 8.03 2.06 3.37
N LEU A 125 7.92 1.91 2.06
CA LEU A 125 6.65 1.73 1.35
C LEU A 125 6.69 0.49 0.47
N HIS A 126 5.61 -0.28 0.44
CA HIS A 126 5.46 -1.34 -0.55
C HIS A 126 5.11 -0.73 -1.91
N ALA A 127 5.69 -1.21 -3.01
CA ALA A 127 5.49 -0.67 -4.36
C ALA A 127 4.01 -0.47 -4.75
N ARG A 128 3.17 -1.45 -4.39
CA ARG A 128 1.71 -1.41 -4.61
C ARG A 128 1.05 -0.20 -3.93
N ASP A 129 1.54 0.17 -2.75
CA ASP A 129 0.98 1.27 -1.96
C ASP A 129 1.45 2.63 -2.49
N ALA A 130 2.53 2.65 -3.29
CA ALA A 130 2.99 3.82 -4.04
C ALA A 130 2.16 4.08 -5.30
N TRP A 131 1.42 3.07 -5.78
CA TRP A 131 0.66 3.19 -7.01
C TRP A 131 -0.59 4.05 -6.77
N PRO A 132 -0.84 5.07 -7.61
CA PRO A 132 -2.10 5.80 -7.57
C PRO A 132 -3.23 4.80 -7.87
N GLY A 133 -4.09 4.53 -6.88
CA GLY A 133 -5.18 3.57 -7.02
C GLY A 133 -6.03 3.80 -8.27
N ASP A 134 -6.57 2.72 -8.82
CA ASP A 134 -7.40 2.73 -10.02
C ASP A 134 -8.54 3.76 -9.87
N ALA A 135 -8.88 4.48 -10.94
CA ALA A 135 -9.80 5.62 -10.91
C ALA A 135 -11.23 5.29 -10.41
N ALA A 136 -11.56 4.01 -10.26
CA ALA A 136 -12.81 3.52 -9.69
C ALA A 136 -12.82 3.45 -8.14
N GLU A 137 -11.66 3.47 -7.47
CA GLU A 137 -11.54 3.45 -6.01
C GLU A 137 -10.57 4.54 -5.52
N PHE A 138 -11.08 5.77 -5.34
CA PHE A 138 -10.61 6.79 -4.38
C PHE A 138 -9.12 6.78 -3.99
N GLY A 139 -8.20 6.75 -4.96
CA GLY A 139 -6.77 6.98 -4.79
C GLY A 139 -6.37 8.32 -5.43
N PRO A 140 -5.43 9.08 -4.84
CA PRO A 140 -4.93 10.28 -5.49
C PRO A 140 -4.14 9.88 -6.75
N LEU A 141 -4.30 10.63 -7.85
CA LEU A 141 -3.46 10.57 -9.08
C LEU A 141 -1.96 10.90 -8.84
N HIS A 142 -1.53 10.94 -7.58
CA HIS A 142 -0.26 11.41 -7.06
C HIS A 142 0.01 10.73 -5.74
N HIS A 143 1.24 10.26 -5.54
CA HIS A 143 1.73 9.90 -4.22
C HIS A 143 2.66 11.01 -3.72
N TRP A 144 2.57 11.38 -2.45
CA TRP A 144 3.44 12.42 -1.86
C TRP A 144 4.94 12.08 -1.89
N LEU A 145 5.28 10.83 -2.25
CA LEU A 145 6.65 10.37 -2.46
C LEU A 145 7.16 10.52 -3.90
N ASP A 146 6.30 10.93 -4.84
CA ASP A 146 6.64 11.13 -6.24
C ASP A 146 7.81 12.09 -6.53
N PRO A 147 8.14 13.09 -5.70
CA PRO A 147 9.37 13.85 -5.94
C PRO A 147 10.65 13.10 -5.56
N PHE A 148 10.59 12.19 -4.59
CA PHE A 148 11.77 11.61 -3.98
C PHE A 148 12.30 10.40 -4.76
N VAL A 149 13.59 10.14 -4.59
CA VAL A 149 14.26 8.94 -5.09
C VAL A 149 14.43 8.00 -3.88
N PRO A 150 14.09 6.70 -4.00
CA PRO A 150 14.39 5.75 -2.94
C PRO A 150 15.90 5.75 -2.64
N CYS A 151 16.27 5.79 -1.36
CA CYS A 151 17.66 5.66 -0.92
C CYS A 151 18.09 4.20 -0.77
N ASP A 152 17.14 3.28 -0.63
CA ASP A 152 17.37 1.85 -0.54
C ASP A 152 16.11 1.08 -0.98
N HIS A 153 16.21 -0.23 -1.17
CA HIS A 153 15.11 -1.13 -1.47
C HIS A 153 15.44 -2.57 -1.08
N GLU A 154 14.40 -3.38 -0.88
CA GLU A 154 14.48 -4.82 -0.71
C GLU A 154 13.21 -5.44 -1.29
N GLY A 155 13.35 -6.37 -2.24
CA GLY A 155 12.20 -6.95 -2.95
C GLY A 155 11.25 -5.87 -3.50
N SER A 156 9.98 -5.88 -3.08
CA SER A 156 8.96 -4.91 -3.47
C SER A 156 8.84 -3.70 -2.52
N PHE A 157 9.75 -3.57 -1.54
CA PHE A 157 9.76 -2.45 -0.59
C PHE A 157 10.82 -1.42 -0.95
N PHE A 158 10.44 -0.15 -0.89
CA PHE A 158 11.31 0.99 -1.17
C PHE A 158 11.48 1.83 0.09
N CYS A 159 12.72 2.18 0.40
CA CYS A 159 13.08 3.07 1.49
C CYS A 159 13.34 4.48 0.96
N PHE A 160 12.80 5.48 1.63
CA PHE A 160 13.00 6.89 1.32
C PHE A 160 13.46 7.62 2.57
N ASP A 161 14.53 8.40 2.46
CA ASP A 161 14.92 9.35 3.51
C ASP A 161 14.32 10.71 3.17
N VAL A 162 13.21 11.07 3.83
CA VAL A 162 12.44 12.27 3.50
C VAL A 162 12.82 13.40 4.44
N THR A 163 13.65 14.32 3.96
CA THR A 163 14.07 15.50 4.72
C THR A 163 13.31 16.75 4.29
N ALA A 164 13.27 17.75 5.16
CA ALA A 164 12.69 19.05 4.83
C ALA A 164 13.42 19.72 3.65
N GLU A 165 14.73 19.51 3.53
CA GLU A 165 15.52 20.04 2.41
C GLU A 165 15.15 19.38 1.09
N LEU A 166 14.93 18.05 1.08
CA LEU A 166 14.46 17.35 -0.12
C LEU A 166 13.06 17.79 -0.53
N TYR A 167 12.17 18.13 0.42
CA TYR A 167 10.88 18.74 0.11
C TYR A 167 11.04 20.11 -0.56
N ARG A 168 11.92 20.97 -0.04
CA ARG A 168 12.18 22.29 -0.64
C ARG A 168 12.81 22.18 -2.03
N GLU A 169 13.72 21.25 -2.22
CA GLU A 169 14.30 20.95 -3.53
C GLU A 169 13.21 20.47 -4.51
N ALA A 170 12.31 19.60 -4.06
CA ALA A 170 11.17 19.16 -4.86
C ALA A 170 10.28 20.33 -5.27
N LEU A 171 9.92 21.20 -4.32
CA LEU A 171 9.11 22.40 -4.58
C LEU A 171 9.76 23.34 -5.60
N ARG A 172 11.09 23.52 -5.54
CA ARG A 172 11.84 24.33 -6.52
C ARG A 172 11.79 23.75 -7.94
N ARG A 173 11.71 22.42 -8.08
CA ARG A 173 11.74 21.73 -9.38
C ARG A 173 10.39 21.60 -10.07
N SER A 174 9.28 21.69 -9.34
CA SER A 174 7.96 21.31 -9.88
C SER A 174 6.96 22.43 -9.94
N THR A 175 6.89 23.06 -11.11
CA THR A 175 5.93 24.12 -11.41
C THR A 175 4.46 23.65 -11.47
N PRO A 176 4.06 22.53 -12.13
CA PRO A 176 2.64 22.19 -12.21
C PRO A 176 2.07 21.58 -10.93
N ASN A 177 2.90 21.05 -10.03
CA ASN A 177 2.45 20.34 -8.82
C ASN A 177 2.86 21.05 -7.51
N ARG A 178 3.36 22.29 -7.59
CA ARG A 178 3.93 23.03 -6.45
C ARG A 178 2.96 23.10 -5.27
N ALA A 179 1.74 23.59 -5.49
CA ALA A 179 0.74 23.77 -4.44
C ALA A 179 0.44 22.45 -3.69
N ARG A 180 0.35 21.33 -4.42
CA ARG A 180 0.11 20.02 -3.83
C ARG A 180 1.28 19.54 -2.98
N TRP A 181 2.51 19.72 -3.44
CA TRP A 181 3.70 19.33 -2.69
C TRP A 181 3.94 20.23 -1.48
N GLN A 182 3.52 21.49 -1.56
CA GLN A 182 3.61 22.44 -0.45
C GLN A 182 2.63 22.06 0.66
N ARG A 183 1.40 21.70 0.28
CA ARG A 183 0.43 21.08 1.18
C ARG A 183 1.01 19.82 1.83
N ASP A 184 1.62 18.93 1.04
CA ASP A 184 2.21 17.71 1.57
C ASP A 184 3.36 18.00 2.55
N PHE A 185 4.19 19.00 2.25
CA PHE A 185 5.29 19.43 3.12
C PHE A 185 4.77 20.01 4.44
N ALA A 186 3.73 20.84 4.40
CA ALA A 186 3.10 21.39 5.59
C ALA A 186 2.51 20.29 6.49
N VAL A 187 1.86 19.26 5.93
CA VAL A 187 1.40 18.08 6.71
C VAL A 187 2.58 17.35 7.36
N ALA A 188 3.69 17.19 6.62
CA ALA A 188 4.89 16.55 7.15
C ALA A 188 5.48 17.32 8.34
N LEU A 189 5.57 18.66 8.23
CA LEU A 189 6.03 19.56 9.29
C LEU A 189 5.11 19.57 10.51
N LEU A 190 3.79 19.64 10.31
CA LEU A 190 2.81 19.56 11.39
C LEU A 190 3.00 18.28 12.19
N GLY A 191 3.10 17.14 11.50
CA GLY A 191 3.35 15.88 12.17
C GLY A 191 4.68 15.90 12.92
N ALA A 192 5.76 16.43 12.34
CA ALA A 192 7.04 16.55 13.02
C ALA A 192 7.03 17.50 14.25
N GLY A 193 5.91 18.19 14.52
CA GLY A 193 5.78 19.15 15.62
C GLY A 193 6.34 20.54 15.28
N ALA A 194 6.76 20.77 14.04
CA ALA A 194 7.26 22.05 13.57
C ALA A 194 6.10 22.99 13.20
N ILE A 195 5.26 23.33 14.19
CA ILE A 195 3.98 24.02 14.01
C ILE A 195 4.14 25.38 13.31
N ASP A 196 5.15 26.16 13.68
CA ASP A 196 5.35 27.50 13.10
C ASP A 196 5.91 27.44 11.68
N ALA A 197 6.81 26.49 11.41
CA ALA A 197 7.28 26.24 10.05
C ALA A 197 6.13 25.77 9.15
N ALA A 198 5.27 24.87 9.65
CA ALA A 198 4.10 24.45 8.91
C ALA A 198 3.12 25.60 8.64
N ALA A 199 2.93 26.51 9.60
CA ALA A 199 2.09 27.68 9.41
C ALA A 199 2.60 28.58 8.28
N ALA A 200 3.91 28.83 8.21
CA ALA A 200 4.49 29.59 7.11
C ALA A 200 4.23 28.93 5.74
N GLU A 201 4.41 27.61 5.64
CA GLU A 201 4.13 26.87 4.40
C GLU A 201 2.64 26.90 4.03
N ILE A 202 1.73 26.91 5.01
CA ILE A 202 0.27 27.02 4.82
C ILE A 202 -0.12 28.41 4.31
N ASP A 203 0.46 29.46 4.88
CA ASP A 203 0.19 30.86 4.49
C ASP A 203 0.66 31.16 3.06
N GLU A 204 1.70 30.45 2.60
CA GLU A 204 2.22 30.56 1.23
C GLU A 204 1.46 29.69 0.20
N LEU A 205 0.43 28.94 0.59
CA LEU A 205 -0.35 28.13 -0.36
C LEU A 205 -1.15 29.02 -1.32
N GLU A 206 -1.03 28.77 -2.63
CA GLU A 206 -1.83 29.44 -3.66
C GLU A 206 -3.34 29.24 -3.48
N SER A 207 -3.73 28.12 -2.85
CA SER A 207 -5.12 27.79 -2.55
C SER A 207 -5.24 27.29 -1.12
N PRO A 208 -6.09 27.91 -0.28
CA PRO A 208 -6.27 27.48 1.11
C PRO A 208 -6.73 26.03 1.20
N ASP A 209 -6.09 25.25 2.08
CA ASP A 209 -6.58 23.93 2.48
C ASP A 209 -7.30 24.03 3.84
N PRO A 210 -8.64 23.92 3.87
CA PRO A 210 -9.41 24.09 5.10
C PRO A 210 -9.14 23.00 6.14
N LEU A 211 -8.78 21.78 5.72
CA LEU A 211 -8.45 20.70 6.66
C LEU A 211 -7.13 21.00 7.36
N LEU A 212 -6.15 21.48 6.61
CA LEU A 212 -4.83 21.81 7.12
C LEU A 212 -4.87 23.02 8.05
N ALA A 213 -5.59 24.08 7.66
CA ALA A 213 -5.80 25.27 8.47
C ALA A 213 -6.56 24.93 9.77
N ALA A 214 -7.62 24.12 9.69
CA ALA A 214 -8.37 23.66 10.87
C ALA A 214 -7.47 22.84 11.81
N GLN A 215 -6.62 21.96 11.27
CA GLN A 215 -5.72 21.17 12.09
C GLN A 215 -4.65 22.03 12.78
N LEU A 216 -4.06 22.99 12.07
CA LEU A 216 -3.15 23.96 12.66
C LEU A 216 -3.81 24.74 13.80
N ALA A 217 -5.05 25.20 13.60
CA ALA A 217 -5.82 25.91 14.63
C ALA A 217 -6.06 25.03 15.88
N ARG A 218 -6.44 23.76 15.70
CA ARG A 218 -6.62 22.80 16.82
C ARG A 218 -5.32 22.57 17.60
N LEU A 219 -4.19 22.48 16.91
CA LEU A 219 -2.87 22.30 17.54
C LEU A 219 -2.40 23.56 18.31
N ARG A 220 -2.84 24.75 17.90
CA ARG A 220 -2.54 26.03 18.57
C ARG A 220 -3.51 26.39 19.71
N ALA A 221 -4.71 25.81 19.72
CA ALA A 221 -5.74 26.10 20.72
C ALA A 221 -5.29 25.84 22.16
N LYS A 222 -5.79 26.65 23.09
CA LYS A 222 -5.59 26.51 24.55
C LYS A 222 -6.93 26.78 25.27
N PRO A 223 -7.57 25.78 25.91
CA PRO A 223 -7.18 24.36 25.97
C PRO A 223 -7.35 23.66 24.62
N ARG A 224 -6.61 22.56 24.41
CA ARG A 224 -6.78 21.70 23.24
C ARG A 224 -7.94 20.74 23.48
N ASP A 225 -8.74 20.49 22.44
CA ASP A 225 -9.67 19.35 22.39
C ASP A 225 -8.95 18.14 21.75
N PRO A 226 -8.57 17.11 22.53
CA PRO A 226 -7.83 15.96 22.02
C PRO A 226 -8.57 15.24 20.90
N ARG A 227 -9.90 15.10 21.00
CA ARG A 227 -10.70 14.38 19.99
C ARG A 227 -10.68 15.10 18.65
N ALA A 228 -10.82 16.43 18.67
CA ALA A 228 -10.73 17.22 17.45
C ALA A 228 -9.35 17.09 16.78
N VAL A 229 -8.27 17.08 17.58
CA VAL A 229 -6.89 16.91 17.09
C VAL A 229 -6.71 15.53 16.44
N LEU A 230 -7.18 14.47 17.09
CA LEU A 230 -7.08 13.09 16.57
C LEU A 230 -7.88 12.91 15.28
N ALA A 231 -9.10 13.44 15.22
CA ALA A 231 -9.92 13.41 14.02
C ALA A 231 -9.22 14.08 12.83
N GLY A 232 -8.58 15.23 13.04
CA GLY A 232 -7.81 15.88 11.98
C GLY A 232 -6.55 15.13 11.58
N TRP A 233 -5.87 14.44 12.51
CA TRP A 233 -4.76 13.55 12.14
C TRP A 233 -5.23 12.38 11.25
N SER A 234 -6.38 11.78 11.55
CA SER A 234 -6.95 10.74 10.71
C SER A 234 -7.22 11.25 9.29
N GLN A 235 -7.85 12.43 9.16
CA GLN A 235 -8.15 13.06 7.87
C GLN A 235 -6.91 13.40 7.04
N LEU A 236 -5.79 13.73 7.70
CA LEU A 236 -4.50 13.98 7.04
C LEU A 236 -3.70 12.70 6.75
N GLY A 237 -4.27 11.51 6.96
CA GLY A 237 -3.58 10.23 6.76
C GLY A 237 -2.45 9.98 7.78
N ARG A 238 -2.50 10.64 8.94
CA ARG A 238 -1.51 10.57 10.02
C ARG A 238 -1.98 9.66 11.15
N ALA A 239 -2.36 8.44 10.79
CA ALA A 239 -2.69 7.36 11.74
C ALA A 239 -1.56 7.10 12.76
N ASP A 240 -0.30 7.35 12.38
CA ASP A 240 0.85 7.31 13.30
C ASP A 240 0.69 8.26 14.48
N ARG A 241 0.13 9.46 14.25
CA ARG A 241 -0.10 10.46 15.30
C ARG A 241 -1.26 10.07 16.21
N VAL A 242 -2.30 9.46 15.65
CA VAL A 242 -3.42 8.92 16.44
C VAL A 242 -2.94 7.80 17.36
N LEU A 243 -2.09 6.91 16.87
CA LEU A 243 -1.58 5.77 17.65
C LEU A 243 -0.55 6.17 18.71
N ALA A 244 0.23 7.23 18.46
CA ALA A 244 1.21 7.74 19.42
C ALA A 244 0.58 8.54 20.57
N ASP A 245 -0.66 9.00 20.42
CA ASP A 245 -1.35 9.78 21.44
C ASP A 245 -1.85 8.87 22.57
N SER A 246 -1.59 9.21 23.84
CA SER A 246 -2.03 8.42 25.01
C SER A 246 -3.53 8.54 25.27
N ASP A 247 -4.15 9.64 24.83
CA ASP A 247 -5.54 9.97 25.12
C ASP A 247 -6.49 9.41 24.05
N ALA A 248 -5.95 8.85 22.95
CA ALA A 248 -6.75 8.18 21.93
C ALA A 248 -7.53 7.00 22.51
N THR A 249 -8.84 7.01 22.24
CA THR A 249 -9.77 5.95 22.61
C THR A 249 -9.49 4.66 21.86
N ALA A 250 -10.02 3.55 22.36
CA ALA A 250 -9.90 2.25 21.68
C ALA A 250 -10.48 2.31 20.25
N GLY A 251 -11.64 2.95 20.05
CA GLY A 251 -12.22 3.15 18.72
C GLY A 251 -11.30 3.93 17.77
N GLU A 252 -10.71 5.03 18.23
CA GLU A 252 -9.78 5.84 17.42
C GLU A 252 -8.50 5.07 17.05
N ARG A 253 -7.94 4.29 17.99
CA ARG A 253 -6.78 3.44 17.71
C ARG A 253 -7.12 2.32 16.73
N ALA A 254 -8.27 1.66 16.92
CA ALA A 254 -8.75 0.63 16.02
C ALA A 254 -8.94 1.16 14.60
N HIS A 255 -9.58 2.32 14.46
CA HIS A 255 -9.73 2.99 13.17
C HIS A 255 -8.36 3.32 12.54
N ALA A 256 -7.40 3.81 13.34
CA ALA A 256 -6.05 4.08 12.84
C ALA A 256 -5.32 2.81 12.36
N HIS A 257 -5.46 1.67 13.05
CA HIS A 257 -4.97 0.38 12.58
C HIS A 257 -5.72 -0.10 11.33
N PHE A 258 -7.04 0.08 11.29
CA PHE A 258 -7.89 -0.27 10.15
C PHE A 258 -7.46 0.47 8.88
N VAL A 259 -7.26 1.79 8.96
CA VAL A 259 -6.80 2.62 7.84
C VAL A 259 -5.39 2.22 7.39
N ARG A 260 -4.52 1.80 8.32
CA ARG A 260 -3.22 1.20 7.99
C ARG A 260 -3.34 -0.20 7.36
N GLY A 261 -4.52 -0.81 7.34
CA GLY A 261 -4.66 -2.21 6.92
C GLY A 261 -4.03 -3.21 7.89
N ASP A 262 -3.74 -2.78 9.12
CA ASP A 262 -3.27 -3.63 10.22
C ASP A 262 -4.48 -4.27 10.91
N TYR A 263 -5.09 -5.21 10.21
CA TYR A 263 -6.35 -5.83 10.62
C TYR A 263 -6.21 -6.70 11.88
N VAL A 264 -5.02 -7.22 12.18
CA VAL A 264 -4.77 -7.98 13.41
C VAL A 264 -4.81 -7.05 14.61
N ALA A 265 -4.04 -5.97 14.61
CA ALA A 265 -4.05 -5.00 15.71
C ALA A 265 -5.42 -4.32 15.85
N CYS A 266 -6.12 -4.03 14.74
CA CYS A 266 -7.49 -3.52 14.79
C CYS A 266 -8.43 -4.46 15.56
N ARG A 267 -8.36 -5.78 15.30
CA ARG A 267 -9.15 -6.78 16.04
C ARG A 267 -8.80 -6.84 17.51
N GLU A 268 -7.51 -6.86 17.85
CA GLU A 268 -7.05 -6.93 19.23
C GLU A 268 -7.61 -5.77 20.07
N VAL A 269 -7.81 -4.60 19.45
CA VAL A 269 -8.42 -3.44 20.11
C VAL A 269 -9.95 -3.54 20.20
N LEU A 270 -10.63 -4.04 19.16
CA LEU A 270 -12.10 -4.03 19.09
C LEU A 270 -12.80 -5.26 19.72
N GLU A 271 -12.17 -6.43 19.71
CA GLU A 271 -12.76 -7.65 20.29
C GLU A 271 -13.11 -7.51 21.79
N PRO A 272 -12.28 -6.86 22.65
CA PRO A 272 -12.68 -6.59 24.03
C PRO A 272 -13.93 -5.69 24.15
N LEU A 273 -14.10 -4.71 23.25
CA LEU A 273 -15.29 -3.86 23.21
C LEU A 273 -16.54 -4.63 22.78
N GLN A 274 -16.38 -5.56 21.83
CA GLN A 274 -17.45 -6.47 21.43
C GLN A 274 -17.91 -7.35 22.59
N ARG A 275 -16.98 -7.99 23.32
CA ARG A 275 -17.30 -8.85 24.48
C ARG A 275 -18.05 -8.10 25.59
N THR A 276 -17.77 -6.81 25.74
CA THR A 276 -18.42 -5.94 26.73
C THR A 276 -19.66 -5.21 26.20
N ARG A 277 -20.08 -5.47 24.96
CA ARG A 277 -21.19 -4.80 24.27
C ARG A 277 -21.06 -3.26 24.22
N ARG A 278 -19.84 -2.76 24.15
CA ARG A 278 -19.52 -1.33 24.05
C ARG A 278 -19.15 -0.87 22.63
N LEU A 279 -19.07 -1.80 21.68
CA LEU A 279 -18.74 -1.53 20.30
C LEU A 279 -19.83 -0.69 19.62
N GLN A 280 -19.42 0.38 18.96
CA GLN A 280 -20.29 1.20 18.10
C GLN A 280 -20.52 0.51 16.75
N GLN A 281 -21.52 0.98 15.99
CA GLN A 281 -21.86 0.38 14.71
C GLN A 281 -20.74 0.50 13.67
N THR A 282 -20.03 1.63 13.61
CA THR A 282 -18.87 1.83 12.73
C THR A 282 -17.72 0.91 13.10
N GLU A 283 -17.42 0.78 14.40
CA GLU A 283 -16.42 -0.14 14.93
C GLU A 283 -16.78 -1.61 14.64
N ALA A 284 -18.06 -1.98 14.69
CA ALA A 284 -18.52 -3.31 14.31
C ALA A 284 -18.25 -3.65 12.85
N LEU A 285 -18.41 -2.67 11.94
CA LEU A 285 -18.07 -2.84 10.53
C LEU A 285 -16.55 -3.00 10.32
N GLU A 286 -15.75 -2.19 11.02
CA GLU A 286 -14.28 -2.29 10.97
C GLU A 286 -13.80 -3.64 11.51
N LEU A 287 -14.35 -4.09 12.66
CA LEU A 287 -14.06 -5.39 13.25
C LEU A 287 -14.43 -6.53 12.29
N MET A 288 -15.62 -6.48 11.67
CA MET A 288 -16.04 -7.47 10.67
C MET A 288 -15.05 -7.56 9.51
N VAL A 289 -14.69 -6.42 8.90
CA VAL A 289 -13.74 -6.41 7.79
C VAL A 289 -12.37 -6.92 8.25
N ALA A 290 -11.92 -6.52 9.43
CA ALA A 290 -10.66 -6.95 9.99
C ALA A 290 -10.63 -8.47 10.26
N GLN A 291 -11.72 -9.06 10.75
CA GLN A 291 -11.91 -10.50 10.92
C GLN A 291 -11.87 -11.24 9.58
N VAL A 292 -12.59 -10.77 8.55
CA VAL A 292 -12.53 -11.37 7.20
C VAL A 292 -11.12 -11.30 6.62
N ARG A 293 -10.46 -10.15 6.72
CA ARG A 293 -9.10 -9.94 6.16
C ARG A 293 -8.02 -10.73 6.88
N SER A 294 -8.25 -11.11 8.14
CA SER A 294 -7.39 -12.00 8.93
C SER A 294 -7.88 -13.46 8.94
N LEU A 295 -8.78 -13.83 8.02
CA LEU A 295 -9.33 -15.19 7.85
C LEU A 295 -10.13 -15.73 9.06
N ALA A 296 -10.52 -14.87 10.01
CA ALA A 296 -11.44 -15.18 11.10
C ALA A 296 -12.91 -15.05 10.66
N VAL A 297 -13.28 -15.72 9.57
CA VAL A 297 -14.60 -15.57 8.91
C VAL A 297 -15.76 -15.93 9.84
N ARG A 298 -15.58 -16.94 10.71
CA ARG A 298 -16.59 -17.32 11.70
C ARG A 298 -16.88 -16.19 12.70
N ASP A 299 -15.83 -15.53 13.20
CA ASP A 299 -15.97 -14.41 14.12
C ASP A 299 -16.66 -13.23 13.41
N ALA A 300 -16.35 -13.01 12.12
CA ALA A 300 -17.06 -12.03 11.30
C ALA A 300 -18.57 -12.32 11.21
N ILE A 301 -18.97 -13.58 10.98
CA ILE A 301 -20.40 -13.97 10.99
C ILE A 301 -21.05 -13.67 12.34
N ALA A 302 -20.38 -13.98 13.45
CA ALA A 302 -20.88 -13.69 14.79
C ALA A 302 -21.05 -12.18 15.01
N THR A 303 -20.08 -11.37 14.58
CA THR A 303 -20.15 -9.91 14.61
C THR A 303 -21.33 -9.39 13.80
N VAL A 304 -21.49 -9.81 12.54
CA VAL A 304 -22.59 -9.39 11.67
C VAL A 304 -23.95 -9.71 12.29
N ARG A 305 -24.12 -10.92 12.84
CA ARG A 305 -25.37 -11.30 13.51
C ARG A 305 -25.66 -10.45 14.76
N ALA A 306 -24.63 -10.13 15.55
CA ALA A 306 -24.77 -9.34 16.77
C ALA A 306 -25.15 -7.87 16.50
N TYR A 307 -24.79 -7.34 15.32
CA TYR A 307 -25.02 -5.95 14.92
C TYR A 307 -25.99 -5.82 13.73
N SER A 308 -26.87 -6.82 13.52
CA SER A 308 -27.91 -6.76 12.50
C SER A 308 -28.81 -5.54 12.71
N PRO A 309 -29.08 -4.74 11.65
CA PRO A 309 -30.11 -3.72 11.73
C PRO A 309 -31.50 -4.38 11.94
N PRO A 310 -32.49 -3.63 12.45
CA PRO A 310 -33.88 -4.09 12.50
C PRO A 310 -34.38 -4.57 11.14
N ALA A 311 -35.27 -5.56 11.11
CA ALA A 311 -35.78 -6.16 9.87
C ALA A 311 -36.54 -5.18 8.96
N ASP A 312 -37.12 -4.14 9.55
CA ASP A 312 -37.79 -3.03 8.87
C ASP A 312 -36.84 -1.93 8.38
N SER A 313 -35.55 -2.01 8.71
CA SER A 313 -34.55 -1.05 8.24
C SER A 313 -34.30 -1.20 6.74
N PRO A 314 -34.18 -0.10 5.97
CA PRO A 314 -33.81 -0.16 4.55
C PRO A 314 -32.41 -0.79 4.32
N ALA A 315 -31.55 -0.84 5.36
CA ALA A 315 -30.25 -1.48 5.29
C ALA A 315 -30.31 -3.02 5.47
N PHE A 316 -31.43 -3.57 5.96
CA PHE A 316 -31.54 -4.99 6.29
C PHE A 316 -31.32 -5.94 5.10
N PRO A 317 -31.86 -5.69 3.89
CA PRO A 317 -31.64 -6.60 2.76
C PRO A 317 -30.16 -6.71 2.36
N ALA A 318 -29.43 -5.59 2.33
CA ALA A 318 -28.00 -5.58 2.03
C ALA A 318 -27.21 -6.31 3.12
N HIS A 319 -27.58 -6.11 4.39
CA HIS A 319 -26.98 -6.80 5.52
C HIS A 319 -27.21 -8.33 5.45
N ALA A 320 -28.44 -8.77 5.21
CA ALA A 320 -28.79 -10.18 5.06
C ALA A 320 -28.04 -10.83 3.89
N GLN A 321 -27.91 -10.14 2.76
CA GLN A 321 -27.12 -10.62 1.62
C GLN A 321 -25.64 -10.80 1.98
N ARG A 322 -25.03 -9.84 2.70
CA ARG A 322 -23.63 -9.96 3.16
C ARG A 322 -23.44 -11.10 4.15
N LEU A 323 -24.37 -11.29 5.08
CA LEU A 323 -24.35 -12.41 6.01
C LEU A 323 -24.37 -13.75 5.26
N ALA A 324 -25.29 -13.91 4.29
CA ALA A 324 -25.36 -15.13 3.47
C ALA A 324 -24.07 -15.38 2.66
N GLN A 325 -23.44 -14.33 2.14
CA GLN A 325 -22.14 -14.44 1.45
C GLN A 325 -21.02 -14.92 2.37
N LEU A 326 -20.97 -14.41 3.61
CA LEU A 326 -19.97 -14.84 4.61
C LEU A 326 -20.21 -16.29 5.05
N GLU A 327 -21.47 -16.69 5.22
CA GLU A 327 -21.83 -18.07 5.55
C GLU A 327 -21.46 -19.05 4.43
N ALA A 328 -21.68 -18.68 3.17
CA ALA A 328 -21.24 -19.46 2.02
C ALA A 328 -19.72 -19.56 1.96
N LEU A 329 -18.99 -18.45 2.12
CA LEU A 329 -17.53 -18.44 2.17
C LEU A 329 -16.98 -19.34 3.28
N TRP A 330 -17.59 -19.31 4.48
CA TRP A 330 -17.20 -20.19 5.58
C TRP A 330 -17.44 -21.68 5.26
N ALA A 331 -18.56 -22.01 4.62
CA ALA A 331 -18.85 -23.38 4.19
C ALA A 331 -17.83 -23.89 3.16
N ASP A 332 -17.43 -23.04 2.21
CA ASP A 332 -16.40 -23.34 1.22
C ASP A 332 -15.03 -23.55 1.88
N LEU A 333 -14.62 -22.65 2.79
CA LEU A 333 -13.37 -22.78 3.54
C LEU A 333 -13.34 -24.08 4.36
N ARG A 334 -14.46 -24.46 5.02
CA ARG A 334 -14.57 -25.74 5.73
C ARG A 334 -14.41 -26.94 4.80
N THR A 335 -14.99 -26.87 3.61
CA THR A 335 -14.88 -27.95 2.62
C THR A 335 -13.45 -28.09 2.12
N LEU A 336 -12.79 -26.97 1.78
CA LEU A 336 -11.39 -26.94 1.39
C LEU A 336 -10.48 -27.45 2.52
N GLY A 337 -10.70 -26.99 3.76
CA GLY A 337 -9.96 -27.44 4.93
C GLY A 337 -10.01 -28.95 5.09
N ARG A 338 -11.20 -29.56 4.99
CA ARG A 338 -11.36 -31.03 5.00
C ARG A 338 -10.61 -31.72 3.87
N GLN A 339 -10.68 -31.19 2.65
CA GLN A 339 -9.96 -31.76 1.49
C GLN A 339 -8.44 -31.72 1.68
N CYS A 340 -7.94 -30.69 2.37
CA CYS A 340 -6.51 -30.53 2.67
C CYS A 340 -6.07 -31.19 3.99
N GLY A 341 -6.97 -31.86 4.73
CA GLY A 341 -6.65 -32.42 6.04
C GLY A 341 -6.38 -31.38 7.14
N LEU A 342 -6.83 -30.15 6.95
CA LEU A 342 -6.74 -29.07 7.93
C LEU A 342 -8.00 -29.03 8.79
N ALA A 343 -7.83 -29.16 10.11
CA ALA A 343 -8.90 -28.95 11.07
C ALA A 343 -9.13 -27.44 11.25
N LEU A 344 -10.19 -26.91 10.62
CA LEU A 344 -10.66 -25.56 10.92
C LEU A 344 -11.49 -25.60 12.22
N PRO A 345 -11.34 -24.62 13.12
CA PRO A 345 -12.06 -24.60 14.40
C PRO A 345 -13.58 -24.66 14.17
N GLU A 346 -14.25 -25.59 14.86
CA GLU A 346 -15.69 -25.85 14.77
C GLU A 346 -16.56 -24.71 15.27
#